data_AF-A0A2W4LTX9-F1
#
_entry.id   AF-A0A2W4LTX9-F1
#
_cell.length_a   1.000
_cell.length_b   1.000
_cell.length_c   1.000
_cell.angle_alpha   90.00
_cell.angle_beta   90.00
_cell.angle_gamma   90.00
#
_symmetry.space_group_name_H-M   'P 1'
#
loop_
_entity.id
_entity.type
_entity.pdbx_description
1 polymer ?
#
loop_
_entity_poly.entity_id
_entity_poly.type
_entity_poly.pdbx_seq_one_letter_code
_entity_poly.pdbx_strand_id
1 'polypeptide(L)'
;MSRLAPELRDELAGLILISGADPAGAPPALPLLVLHGAQDERVPADVAGQYVSAAGGGASAHIVDGDHFVLLKRADAMQALLASWLVRQEAAADAGR
;
A
#
# COMPACT_ATOMS: atom_id res chain seq x y z
N MET A 1 -5.10 -6.41 -6.47
CA MET A 1 -4.54 -6.76 -7.79
C MET A 1 -3.15 -6.14 -7.90
N SER A 2 -2.11 -6.97 -7.91
CA SER A 2 -0.68 -6.59 -8.05
C SER A 2 0.05 -7.57 -8.99
N ARG A 3 -0.66 -8.08 -10.01
CA ARG A 3 -0.24 -9.24 -10.84
C ARG A 3 1.17 -9.13 -11.41
N LEU A 4 1.60 -7.93 -11.80
CA LEU A 4 2.92 -7.69 -12.40
C LEU A 4 4.04 -7.49 -11.36
N ALA A 5 3.70 -7.25 -10.10
CA ALA A 5 4.69 -6.96 -9.06
C ALA A 5 5.73 -8.08 -8.86
N PRO A 6 5.39 -9.38 -8.94
CA PRO A 6 6.39 -10.44 -8.91
C PRO A 6 7.35 -10.42 -10.11
N GLU A 7 6.86 -10.04 -11.30
CA GLU A 7 7.65 -9.96 -12.53
C GLU A 7 8.63 -8.79 -12.49
N LEU A 8 8.26 -7.69 -11.80
CA LEU A 8 9.05 -6.46 -11.69
C LEU A 8 9.81 -6.33 -10.37
N ARG A 9 9.90 -7.41 -9.57
CA ARG A 9 10.40 -7.32 -8.19
C ARG A 9 11.82 -6.78 -8.08
N ASP A 10 12.65 -6.99 -9.10
CA ASP A 10 14.05 -6.56 -9.12
C ASP A 10 14.19 -5.13 -9.70
N GLU A 11 13.09 -4.54 -10.19
CA GLU A 11 13.01 -3.18 -10.76
C GLU A 11 12.25 -2.21 -9.84
N LEU A 12 11.47 -2.72 -8.88
CA LEU A 12 10.63 -1.93 -8.00
C LEU A 12 11.21 -1.83 -6.59
N ALA A 13 11.31 -0.61 -6.07
CA ALA A 13 11.68 -0.37 -4.67
C ALA A 13 10.54 -0.63 -3.67
N GLY A 14 9.30 -0.80 -4.16
CA GLY A 14 8.13 -1.05 -3.33
C GLY A 14 6.83 -0.91 -4.12
N LEU A 15 5.72 -1.19 -3.45
CA LEU A 15 4.38 -1.12 -4.02
C LEU A 15 3.44 -0.33 -3.10
N ILE A 16 2.60 0.50 -3.70
CA ILE A 16 1.49 1.17 -3.03
C ILE A 16 0.18 0.70 -3.65
N LEU A 17 -0.69 0.13 -2.84
CA LEU A 17 -2.05 -0.24 -3.20
C LEU A 17 -3.01 0.77 -2.59
N ILE A 18 -3.90 1.33 -3.41
CA ILE A 18 -4.83 2.39 -2.99
C ILE A 18 -6.26 1.90 -3.16
N SER A 19 -7.09 2.10 -2.13
CA SER A 19 -8.51 1.73 -2.09
C SER A 19 -8.78 0.24 -2.32
N GLY A 20 -7.82 -0.61 -1.94
CA GLY A 20 -8.04 -2.05 -1.83
C GLY A 20 -6.81 -2.88 -2.11
N ALA A 21 -6.95 -4.18 -1.83
CA ALA A 21 -6.05 -5.23 -2.24
C ALA A 21 -6.90 -6.41 -2.76
N ASP A 22 -6.26 -7.36 -3.44
CA ASP A 22 -6.96 -8.61 -3.79
C ASP A 22 -6.73 -9.62 -2.67
N PRO A 23 -7.75 -9.98 -1.86
CA PRO A 23 -7.57 -10.88 -0.74
C PRO A 23 -7.19 -12.31 -1.16
N ALA A 24 -7.46 -12.69 -2.42
CA ALA A 24 -7.07 -13.98 -2.97
C ALA A 24 -5.68 -13.96 -3.63
N GLY A 25 -5.12 -12.77 -3.86
CA GLY A 25 -3.81 -12.60 -4.49
C GLY A 25 -2.67 -12.79 -3.50
N ALA A 26 -1.60 -13.47 -3.91
CA ALA A 26 -0.38 -13.52 -3.11
C ALA A 26 0.26 -12.11 -3.04
N PRO A 27 0.61 -11.61 -1.84
CA PRO A 27 1.32 -10.35 -1.71
C PRO A 27 2.73 -10.45 -2.31
N PRO A 28 3.24 -9.38 -2.93
CA PRO A 28 4.59 -9.37 -3.48
C PRO A 28 5.63 -9.36 -2.34
N ALA A 29 6.81 -9.91 -2.60
CA ALA A 29 7.97 -9.81 -1.71
C ALA A 29 8.67 -8.44 -1.85
N LEU A 30 7.90 -7.37 -1.75
CA LEU A 30 8.34 -5.98 -1.87
C LEU A 30 7.84 -5.18 -0.65
N PRO A 31 8.53 -4.10 -0.27
CA PRO A 31 7.96 -3.14 0.66
C PRO A 31 6.58 -2.68 0.19
N LEU A 32 5.59 -2.73 1.09
CA LEU A 32 4.20 -2.59 0.71
C LEU A 32 3.48 -1.57 1.60
N LEU A 33 2.76 -0.67 0.95
CA LEU A 33 1.77 0.20 1.59
C LEU A 33 0.38 -0.11 1.03
N VAL A 34 -0.59 -0.34 1.91
CA VAL A 34 -2.01 -0.35 1.54
C VAL A 34 -2.69 0.87 2.15
N LEU A 35 -3.11 1.81 1.32
CA LEU A 35 -3.87 3.00 1.70
C LEU A 35 -5.36 2.74 1.48
N HIS A 36 -6.19 2.97 2.51
CA HIS A 36 -7.59 2.60 2.43
C HIS A 36 -8.52 3.53 3.24
N GLY A 37 -9.74 3.75 2.74
CA GLY A 37 -10.78 4.49 3.45
C GLY A 37 -11.48 3.63 4.50
N ALA A 38 -11.65 4.13 5.72
CA ALA A 38 -12.29 3.39 6.81
C ALA A 38 -13.77 3.06 6.54
N GLN A 39 -14.42 3.85 5.68
CA GLN A 39 -15.82 3.70 5.27
C GLN A 39 -15.94 3.38 3.77
N ASP A 40 -14.95 2.69 3.20
CA ASP A 40 -15.03 2.20 1.83
C ASP A 40 -16.19 1.19 1.69
N GLU A 41 -17.28 1.62 1.05
CA GLU A 41 -18.47 0.79 0.81
C GLU A 41 -18.29 -0.23 -0.33
N ARG A 42 -17.18 -0.17 -1.07
CA ARG A 42 -16.91 -1.05 -2.22
C ARG A 42 -15.96 -2.18 -1.86
N VAL A 43 -14.96 -1.87 -1.04
CA VAL A 43 -13.98 -2.83 -0.55
C VAL A 43 -13.90 -2.66 0.96
N PRO A 44 -14.23 -3.70 1.75
CA PRO A 44 -14.13 -3.63 3.20
C PRO A 44 -12.70 -3.32 3.67
N ALA A 45 -12.56 -2.42 4.65
CA ALA A 45 -11.25 -1.94 5.12
C ALA A 45 -10.39 -3.03 5.80
N ASP A 46 -11.02 -4.10 6.30
CA ASP A 46 -10.32 -5.25 6.89
C ASP A 46 -9.49 -6.02 5.86
N VAL A 47 -9.84 -5.95 4.57
CA VAL A 47 -9.06 -6.53 3.46
C VAL A 47 -7.63 -5.98 3.45
N ALA A 48 -7.43 -4.69 3.74
CA ALA A 48 -6.11 -4.10 3.81
C ALA A 48 -5.26 -4.70 4.93
N GLY A 49 -5.87 -4.91 6.11
CA GLY A 49 -5.22 -5.55 7.25
C GLY A 49 -4.85 -7.01 6.97
N GLN A 50 -5.78 -7.77 6.38
CA GLN A 50 -5.55 -9.16 5.99
C GLN A 50 -4.39 -9.29 4.98
N TYR A 51 -4.37 -8.42 3.97
CA TYR A 51 -3.34 -8.44 2.93
C TYR A 51 -1.95 -8.09 3.47
N VAL A 52 -1.86 -7.09 4.35
CA VAL A 52 -0.61 -6.71 5.03
C VAL A 52 -0.13 -7.81 5.96
N SER A 53 -1.04 -8.46 6.69
CA SER A 53 -0.71 -9.61 7.53
C SER A 53 -0.13 -10.77 6.72
N ALA A 54 -0.65 -11.02 5.52
CA ALA A 54 -0.13 -12.05 4.62
C ALA A 54 1.24 -11.67 4.02
N ALA A 55 1.51 -10.38 3.83
CA ALA A 55 2.75 -9.87 3.25
C ALA A 55 3.95 -9.89 4.23
N GLY A 56 3.69 -9.79 5.54
CA GLY A 56 4.73 -9.88 6.57
C GLY A 56 5.51 -8.58 6.80
N GLY A 57 6.75 -8.70 7.28
CA GLY A 57 7.51 -7.64 7.97
C GLY A 57 7.90 -6.38 7.17
N GLY A 58 7.54 -6.27 5.89
CA GLY A 58 7.77 -5.08 5.05
C GLY A 58 6.48 -4.36 4.63
N ALA A 59 5.33 -4.78 5.15
CA ALA A 59 4.03 -4.28 4.75
C ALA A 59 3.36 -3.43 5.84
N SER A 60 2.61 -2.41 5.42
CA SER A 60 1.86 -1.53 6.31
C SER A 60 0.50 -1.18 5.73
N ALA A 61 -0.51 -1.10 6.58
CA ALA A 61 -1.84 -0.63 6.23
C ALA A 61 -2.06 0.75 6.86
N HIS A 62 -2.49 1.71 6.05
CA HIS A 62 -2.93 3.03 6.50
C HIS A 62 -4.42 3.18 6.22
N ILE A 63 -5.21 2.91 7.26
CA ILE A 63 -6.66 3.12 7.24
C ILE A 63 -6.93 4.55 7.67
N VAL A 64 -7.60 5.32 6.82
CA VAL A 64 -7.87 6.74 7.03
C VAL A 64 -9.36 7.01 6.99
N ASP A 65 -9.82 7.98 7.76
CA ASP A 65 -11.22 8.41 7.69
C ASP A 65 -11.56 8.91 6.27
N GLY A 66 -12.55 8.28 5.64
CA GLY A 66 -12.91 8.47 4.24
C GLY A 66 -13.50 7.22 3.58
N ASP A 67 -14.08 7.42 2.40
CA ASP A 67 -14.64 6.35 1.57
C ASP A 67 -13.64 5.81 0.54
N HIS A 68 -14.12 5.03 -0.42
CA HIS A 68 -13.33 4.50 -1.53
C HIS A 68 -12.53 5.57 -2.29
N PHE A 69 -13.02 6.82 -2.32
CA PHE A 69 -12.42 7.94 -3.02
C PHE A 69 -11.53 8.81 -2.12
N VAL A 70 -11.08 8.30 -0.97
CA VAL A 70 -10.28 9.06 0.00
C VAL A 70 -9.02 9.68 -0.62
N LEU A 71 -8.39 9.02 -1.61
CA LEU A 71 -7.28 9.59 -2.37
C LEU A 71 -7.63 10.96 -2.99
N LEU A 72 -8.81 11.06 -3.59
CA LEU A 72 -9.27 12.27 -4.29
C LEU A 72 -9.84 13.29 -3.30
N LYS A 73 -10.65 12.84 -2.35
CA LYS A 73 -11.36 13.72 -1.41
C LYS A 73 -10.44 14.34 -0.35
N ARG A 74 -9.29 13.71 -0.08
CA ARG A 74 -8.29 14.16 0.91
C ARG A 74 -6.90 14.28 0.29
N ALA A 75 -6.83 14.74 -0.97
CA ALA A 75 -5.63 14.75 -1.79
C ALA A 75 -4.37 15.23 -1.06
N ASP A 76 -4.39 16.40 -0.41
CA ASP A 76 -3.20 16.95 0.27
C ASP A 76 -2.68 16.02 1.38
N ALA A 77 -3.58 15.49 2.20
CA ALA A 77 -3.22 14.56 3.27
C ALA A 77 -2.67 13.23 2.72
N MET A 78 -3.24 12.75 1.62
CA MET A 78 -2.80 11.50 0.99
C MET A 78 -1.46 11.69 0.28
N GLN A 79 -1.25 12.82 -0.39
CA GLN A 79 0.05 13.18 -0.97
C GLN A 79 1.15 13.23 0.09
N ALA A 80 0.89 13.89 1.23
CA ALA A 80 1.85 13.96 2.33
C ALA A 80 2.20 12.56 2.88
N LEU A 81 1.21 11.69 3.03
CA LEU A 81 1.40 10.31 3.47
C LEU A 81 2.25 9.50 2.47
N LEU A 82 1.90 9.57 1.18
CA LEU A 82 2.60 8.85 0.11
C LEU A 82 4.05 9.34 -0.04
N ALA A 83 4.27 10.66 -0.02
CA ALA A 83 5.60 11.24 -0.06
C ALA A 83 6.46 10.80 1.13
N SER A 84 5.89 10.82 2.34
CA SER A 84 6.58 10.36 3.55
C SER A 84 6.98 8.88 3.46
N TRP A 85 6.12 8.04 2.89
CA TRP A 85 6.45 6.62 2.68
C TRP A 85 7.56 6.45 1.65
N LEU A 86 7.49 7.15 0.51
CA LEU A 86 8.51 7.07 -0.54
C LEU A 86 9.90 7.49 -0.03
N VAL A 87 10.01 8.57 0.73
CA VAL A 87 11.29 9.02 1.33
C VAL A 87 11.91 7.94 2.21
N ARG A 88 11.11 7.17 2.96
CA ARG A 88 11.63 6.05 3.77
C ARG A 88 12.14 4.91 2.90
N GLN A 89 11.47 4.62 1.79
CA GLN A 89 11.89 3.57 0.87
C GLN A 89 13.19 3.94 0.14
N GLU A 90 13.35 5.20 -0.26
CA GLU A 90 14.59 5.71 -0.86
C GLU A 90 15.76 5.59 0.13
N ALA A 91 15.56 6.05 1.37
CA ALA A 91 16.58 5.94 2.42
C ALA A 91 16.98 4.50 2.71
N ALA A 92 16.02 3.57 2.75
CA ALA A 92 16.30 2.15 2.96
C ALA A 92 17.03 1.50 1.77
N ALA A 93 16.65 1.87 0.54
CA ALA A 93 17.32 1.39 -0.68
C ALA A 93 18.77 1.88 -0.77
N ASP A 94 19.05 3.11 -0.33
CA ASP A 94 20.40 3.66 -0.33
C ASP A 94 21.27 3.09 0.79
N ALA A 95 20.69 2.75 1.95
CA ALA A 95 21.39 2.10 3.05
C ALA A 95 21.75 0.62 2.79
N GLY A 96 21.07 -0.02 1.83
CA GLY A 96 21.34 -1.40 1.43
C GLY A 96 22.36 -1.55 0.30
N ARG A 97 22.95 -0.46 -0.20
CA ARG A 97 24.01 -0.45 -1.23
C ARG A 97 25.41 -0.41 -0.62
#